data_AF-A0A1I5IAM5-F1
#
_entry.id   AF-A0A1I5IAM5-F1
#
_cell.length_a   1.000
_cell.length_b   1.000
_cell.length_c   1.000
_cell.angle_alpha   90.00
_cell.angle_beta   90.00
_cell.angle_gamma   90.00
#
_symmetry.space_group_name_H-M   'P 1'
#
loop_
_entity.id
_entity.type
_entity.pdbx_description
1 polymer ?
#
loop_
_entity_poly.entity_id
_entity_poly.type
_entity_poly.pdbx_seq_one_letter_code
_entity_poly.pdbx_strand_id
1 'polypeptide(L)'
;MSPLSSDELREIRDELNAGTTPTVWFTGSAIGVPEGRSGKVISLGEPAEGDFIQVRPAGSKDVLSFSAAEVTKVKPPRKRAAAPEPAKPAPSAAKPKTVGATLPRVTTAAQAKPAQSAAKPATPAKQAEAAKPSAEEKPAARRKPRPPKAVGGATVTLTADDDGQWSVEVSTPKKRVLKPTPVQAGAVAQAAKALHDDVAAAVEPLIEAAREQQRVRVEQLRAELAAAEAALNDLRS
;
A
#
# COMPACT_ATOMS: atom_id res chain seq x y z
N MET A 1 -8.51 3.92 31.70
CA MET A 1 -7.54 2.96 31.13
C MET A 1 -6.25 3.73 30.96
N SER A 2 -5.12 3.21 31.42
CA SER A 2 -3.85 3.92 31.24
C SER A 2 -3.38 3.74 29.79
N PRO A 3 -3.21 4.82 29.03
CA PRO A 3 -2.57 4.76 27.71
C PRO A 3 -1.12 4.31 27.87
N LEU A 4 -0.50 3.85 26.78
CA LEU A 4 0.93 3.54 26.80
C LEU A 4 1.74 4.80 27.13
N SER A 5 2.62 4.67 28.11
CA SER A 5 3.59 5.71 28.48
C SER A 5 4.81 5.68 27.55
N SER A 6 5.53 6.80 27.48
CA SER A 6 6.73 6.92 26.64
C SER A 6 7.83 5.91 27.00
N ASP A 7 7.94 5.51 28.27
CA ASP A 7 8.89 4.48 28.70
C ASP A 7 8.48 3.08 28.23
N GLU A 8 7.18 2.75 28.29
CA GLU A 8 6.67 1.47 27.77
C GLU A 8 6.83 1.34 26.25
N LEU A 9 6.80 2.47 25.52
CA LEU A 9 7.08 2.51 24.07
C LEU A 9 8.55 2.21 23.77
N ARG A 10 9.48 2.70 24.60
CA ARG A 10 10.91 2.37 24.46
C ARG A 10 11.16 0.88 24.67
N GLU A 11 10.55 0.29 25.70
CA GLU A 11 10.62 -1.16 25.92
C GLU A 11 10.06 -1.95 24.73
N ILE A 12 8.90 -1.55 24.19
CA ILE A 12 8.31 -2.19 23.01
C ILE A 12 9.25 -2.07 21.79
N ARG A 13 9.94 -0.94 21.64
CA ARG A 13 10.90 -0.71 20.57
C ARG A 13 12.12 -1.61 20.72
N ASP A 14 12.64 -1.77 21.94
CA ASP A 14 13.76 -2.66 22.23
C ASP A 14 13.39 -4.12 22.00
N GLU A 15 12.20 -4.55 22.40
CA GLU A 15 11.67 -5.89 22.11
C GLU A 15 11.52 -6.14 20.61
N LEU A 16 11.06 -5.13 19.87
CA LEU A 16 10.92 -5.22 18.42
C LEU A 16 12.29 -5.28 17.71
N ASN A 17 13.27 -4.52 18.18
CA ASN A 17 14.66 -4.60 17.74
C ASN A 17 15.28 -5.98 18.07
N ALA A 18 14.87 -6.59 19.18
CA ALA A 18 15.22 -7.97 19.53
C ALA A 18 14.47 -9.03 18.70
N GLY A 19 13.63 -8.61 17.74
CA GLY A 19 12.86 -9.49 16.85
C GLY A 19 11.58 -10.07 17.48
N THR A 20 11.18 -9.58 18.65
CA THR A 20 9.96 -9.99 19.34
C THR A 20 8.80 -9.08 18.95
N THR A 21 7.60 -9.63 18.72
CA THR A 21 6.40 -8.85 18.37
C THR A 21 5.46 -8.78 19.57
N PRO A 22 5.56 -7.76 20.45
CA PRO A 22 4.73 -7.67 21.64
C PRO A 22 3.25 -7.59 21.30
N THR A 23 2.42 -8.19 22.15
CA THR A 23 0.96 -8.12 22.02
C THR A 23 0.43 -6.95 22.81
N VAL A 24 -0.38 -6.13 22.16
CA VAL A 24 -1.03 -4.96 22.74
C VAL A 24 -2.54 -5.04 22.57
N TRP A 25 -3.29 -4.28 23.36
CA TRP A 25 -4.74 -4.23 23.30
C TRP A 25 -5.24 -2.84 22.92
N PHE A 26 -6.30 -2.80 22.12
CA PHE A 26 -6.92 -1.55 21.67
C PHE A 26 -7.92 -1.04 22.70
N THR A 27 -7.87 0.27 22.96
CA THR A 27 -8.82 0.98 23.83
C THR A 27 -10.03 1.47 23.03
N GLY A 28 -11.05 2.01 23.70
CA GLY A 28 -12.22 2.63 23.03
C GLY A 28 -11.90 3.92 22.26
N SER A 29 -10.68 4.45 22.38
CA SER A 29 -10.18 5.56 21.60
C SER A 29 -9.63 5.14 20.23
N ALA A 30 -9.38 3.83 20.04
CA ALA A 30 -8.80 3.31 18.81
C ALA A 30 -9.74 3.48 17.60
N ILE A 31 -9.29 4.22 16.60
CA ILE A 31 -10.06 4.44 15.39
C ILE A 31 -10.04 3.18 14.52
N GLY A 32 -11.22 2.70 14.11
CA GLY A 32 -11.35 1.59 13.16
C GLY A 32 -11.19 0.17 13.73
N VAL A 33 -10.97 0.00 15.04
CA VAL A 33 -10.90 -1.32 15.70
C VAL A 33 -11.79 -1.35 16.96
N PRO A 34 -12.62 -2.38 17.15
CA PRO A 34 -13.45 -2.49 18.34
C PRO A 34 -12.61 -2.64 19.62
N GLU A 35 -13.03 -1.97 20.69
CA GLU A 35 -12.38 -2.00 22.00
C GLU A 35 -12.19 -3.43 22.53
N GLY A 36 -11.06 -3.69 23.19
CA GLY A 36 -10.76 -5.00 23.77
C GLY A 36 -10.22 -6.04 22.79
N ARG A 37 -10.00 -5.68 21.52
CA ARG A 37 -9.26 -6.51 20.57
C ARG A 37 -7.75 -6.44 20.88
N SER A 38 -7.04 -7.54 20.66
CA SER A 38 -5.59 -7.59 20.76
C SER A 38 -4.95 -7.50 19.37
N GLY A 39 -3.78 -6.91 19.27
CA GLY A 39 -2.97 -6.85 18.05
C GLY A 39 -1.49 -7.12 18.36
N LYS A 40 -0.73 -7.50 17.33
CA LYS A 40 0.73 -7.64 17.43
C LYS A 40 1.40 -6.39 16.89
N VAL A 41 2.33 -5.83 17.63
CA VAL A 41 3.16 -4.72 17.16
C VAL A 41 4.13 -5.24 16.10
N ILE A 42 4.20 -4.56 14.96
CA ILE A 42 5.06 -4.91 13.81
C ILE A 42 6.18 -3.88 13.64
N SER A 43 5.85 -2.60 13.82
CA SER A 43 6.84 -1.52 13.78
C SER A 43 6.41 -0.38 14.70
N LEU A 44 7.37 0.43 15.10
CA LEU A 44 7.13 1.65 15.88
C LEU A 44 7.74 2.80 15.07
N GLY A 45 6.92 3.80 14.78
CA GLY A 45 7.31 5.00 14.03
C GLY A 45 8.30 5.85 14.83
N GLU A 46 9.11 6.64 14.14
CA GLU A 46 10.06 7.51 14.83
C GLU A 46 9.36 8.66 15.56
N PRO A 47 9.83 9.03 16.76
CA PRO A 47 9.20 10.07 17.60
C PRO A 47 9.19 11.46 16.94
N ALA A 48 9.96 11.66 15.88
CA ALA A 48 9.97 12.90 15.09
C ALA A 48 8.64 13.14 14.34
N GLU A 49 7.89 12.09 13.98
CA GLU A 49 6.59 12.19 13.31
C GLU A 49 5.39 11.99 14.27
N GLY A 50 5.68 11.74 15.55
CA GLY A 50 4.71 11.41 16.59
C GLY A 50 4.83 9.95 17.07
N ASP A 51 4.38 9.69 18.29
CA ASP A 51 4.45 8.37 18.95
C ASP A 51 3.43 7.38 18.36
N PHE A 52 3.66 6.97 17.11
CA PHE A 52 2.80 6.03 16.36
C PHE A 52 3.36 4.61 16.38
N ILE A 53 2.47 3.64 16.59
CA ILE A 53 2.77 2.22 16.64
C ILE A 53 2.00 1.53 15.51
N GLN A 54 2.70 0.78 14.67
CA GLN A 54 2.09 -0.08 13.68
C GLN A 54 1.72 -1.42 14.31
N VAL A 55 0.42 -1.66 14.44
CA VAL A 55 -0.14 -2.86 15.03
C VAL A 55 -0.93 -3.60 13.98
N ARG A 56 -0.80 -4.92 13.94
CA ARG A 56 -1.68 -5.81 13.21
C ARG A 56 -2.75 -6.37 14.13
N PRO A 57 -4.02 -5.94 14.01
CA PRO A 57 -5.10 -6.46 14.83
C PRO A 57 -5.31 -7.95 14.59
N ALA A 58 -5.62 -8.70 15.65
CA ALA A 58 -5.96 -10.10 15.50
C ALA A 58 -7.23 -10.24 14.64
N GLY A 59 -7.19 -11.09 13.62
CA GLY A 59 -8.30 -11.27 12.67
C GLY A 59 -8.22 -10.38 11.42
N SER A 60 -7.29 -9.42 11.36
CA SER A 60 -6.92 -8.74 10.11
C SER A 60 -5.47 -9.06 9.72
N LYS A 61 -5.19 -9.00 8.41
CA LYS A 61 -3.82 -9.00 7.88
C LYS A 61 -3.28 -7.58 7.70
N ASP A 62 -4.14 -6.58 7.84
CA ASP A 62 -3.79 -5.19 7.62
C ASP A 62 -2.99 -4.65 8.81
N VAL A 63 -1.95 -3.90 8.49
CA VAL A 63 -1.14 -3.17 9.44
C VAL A 63 -1.74 -1.78 9.56
N LEU A 64 -2.10 -1.40 10.78
CA LEU A 64 -2.73 -0.13 11.09
C LEU A 64 -1.85 0.65 12.06
N SER A 65 -1.80 1.97 11.87
CA SER A 65 -1.06 2.88 12.74
C SER A 65 -1.97 3.39 13.85
N PHE A 66 -1.53 3.28 15.10
CA PHE A 66 -2.24 3.77 16.28
C PHE A 66 -1.32 4.64 17.12
N SER A 67 -1.88 5.62 17.80
CA SER A 67 -1.14 6.44 18.78
C SER A 67 -1.01 5.71 20.13
N ALA A 68 -0.09 6.18 20.96
CA ALA A 68 0.08 5.70 22.34
C ALA A 68 -1.20 5.80 23.20
N ALA A 69 -2.10 6.74 22.87
CA ALA A 69 -3.38 6.91 23.56
C ALA A 69 -4.43 5.83 23.21
N GLU A 70 -4.28 5.17 22.07
CA GLU A 70 -5.26 4.22 21.52
C GLU A 70 -4.96 2.76 21.89
N VAL A 71 -3.81 2.52 22.53
CA VAL A 71 -3.26 1.18 22.77
C VAL A 71 -2.79 1.04 24.21
N THR A 72 -2.89 -0.16 24.77
CA THR A 72 -2.44 -0.48 26.14
C THR A 72 -1.75 -1.85 26.20
N LYS A 73 -0.70 -1.96 27.04
CA LYS A 73 -0.07 -3.23 27.42
C LYS A 73 -0.95 -4.05 28.37
N VAL A 74 -1.90 -3.43 29.07
CA VAL A 74 -2.76 -4.12 30.04
C VAL A 74 -4.00 -4.64 29.34
N LYS A 75 -4.22 -5.95 29.40
CA LYS A 75 -5.43 -6.59 28.86
C LYS A 75 -6.69 -5.91 29.43
N PRO A 76 -7.52 -5.29 28.60
CA PRO A 76 -8.74 -4.63 29.06
C PRO A 76 -9.59 -5.64 29.80
N PRO A 77 -10.11 -5.32 31.00
CA PRO A 77 -11.12 -6.15 31.61
C PRO A 77 -12.27 -6.22 30.62
N ARG A 78 -12.54 -7.41 30.09
CA ARG A 78 -13.83 -7.65 29.44
C ARG A 78 -14.85 -7.15 30.44
N LYS A 79 -15.78 -6.28 30.04
CA LYS A 79 -17.07 -6.18 30.71
C LYS A 79 -17.69 -7.57 30.63
N ARG A 80 -17.30 -8.43 31.57
CA ARG A 80 -18.12 -9.51 32.05
C ARG A 80 -19.32 -8.79 32.65
N ALA A 81 -20.46 -8.94 32.00
CA ALA A 81 -21.66 -9.19 32.78
C ALA A 81 -21.27 -10.22 33.85
N ALA A 82 -21.59 -9.88 35.10
CA ALA A 82 -21.22 -10.53 36.35
C ALA A 82 -20.71 -11.98 36.23
N ALA A 83 -19.61 -12.25 36.94
CA ALA A 83 -19.08 -13.59 37.15
C ALA A 83 -20.16 -14.57 37.61
N PRO A 84 -19.97 -15.86 37.28
CA PRO A 84 -19.78 -16.77 38.40
C PRO A 84 -18.50 -17.60 38.25
N GLU A 85 -17.88 -17.84 39.39
CA GLU A 85 -16.80 -18.80 39.64
C GLU A 85 -17.36 -20.24 39.73
N PRO A 86 -16.53 -21.31 39.82
CA PRO A 86 -16.67 -22.49 38.97
C PRO A 86 -17.09 -23.77 39.72
N ALA A 87 -17.89 -24.62 39.08
CA ALA A 87 -17.97 -26.05 39.39
C ALA A 87 -18.46 -26.88 38.19
N LYS A 88 -17.80 -28.03 37.95
CA LYS A 88 -18.12 -29.11 36.99
C LYS A 88 -19.49 -29.77 37.30
N PRO A 89 -19.97 -30.81 36.55
CA PRO A 89 -20.12 -31.02 35.11
C PRO A 89 -21.56 -31.48 34.69
N ALA A 90 -22.04 -31.06 33.51
CA ALA A 90 -23.18 -31.62 32.71
C ALA A 90 -24.57 -31.75 33.43
N PRO A 91 -25.72 -32.03 32.78
CA PRO A 91 -26.00 -32.28 31.36
C PRO A 91 -27.22 -31.50 30.79
N SER A 92 -27.50 -31.77 29.52
CA SER A 92 -28.84 -31.88 28.92
C SER A 92 -29.71 -30.64 28.68
N ALA A 93 -29.87 -30.38 27.38
CA ALA A 93 -31.14 -30.27 26.68
C ALA A 93 -32.28 -29.45 27.32
N ALA A 94 -32.70 -28.40 26.61
CA ALA A 94 -33.97 -28.41 25.89
C ALA A 94 -34.20 -27.07 25.15
N LYS A 95 -34.25 -27.14 23.82
CA LYS A 95 -35.23 -26.34 23.04
C LYS A 95 -36.62 -26.85 23.46
N PRO A 96 -37.70 -26.03 23.51
CA PRO A 96 -38.47 -25.75 22.28
C PRO A 96 -39.22 -24.38 22.29
N LYS A 97 -39.27 -23.66 21.15
CA LYS A 97 -40.40 -23.53 20.19
C LYS A 97 -41.58 -22.67 20.70
N THR A 98 -41.87 -21.53 20.05
CA THR A 98 -42.88 -21.29 18.97
C THR A 98 -44.04 -20.45 19.54
N VAL A 99 -44.86 -19.65 18.87
CA VAL A 99 -45.22 -19.32 17.47
C VAL A 99 -45.90 -17.92 17.57
N GLY A 100 -45.89 -17.04 16.58
CA GLY A 100 -46.75 -17.09 15.39
C GLY A 100 -46.78 -15.69 14.75
N ALA A 101 -46.48 -15.58 13.46
CA ALA A 101 -47.44 -15.36 12.35
C ALA A 101 -48.03 -13.93 12.39
N THR A 102 -47.88 -13.11 11.33
CA THR A 102 -48.72 -13.19 10.12
C THR A 102 -48.12 -12.35 8.98
N LEU A 103 -48.15 -12.88 7.76
CA LEU A 103 -47.79 -12.21 6.49
C LEU A 103 -48.98 -11.39 5.95
N PRO A 104 -48.75 -10.46 5.01
CA PRO A 104 -49.17 -10.81 3.65
C PRO A 104 -48.16 -10.47 2.54
N ARG A 105 -48.37 -11.19 1.45
CA ARG A 105 -47.69 -11.25 0.16
C ARG A 105 -48.19 -10.15 -0.78
N VAL A 106 -47.30 -9.48 -1.52
CA VAL A 106 -47.48 -9.21 -2.96
C VAL A 106 -46.12 -9.27 -3.67
N THR A 107 -46.15 -9.96 -4.80
CA THR A 107 -45.11 -10.32 -5.75
C THR A 107 -44.76 -9.16 -6.70
N THR A 108 -43.48 -8.99 -7.07
CA THR A 108 -43.11 -8.63 -8.45
C THR A 108 -41.61 -8.84 -8.74
N ALA A 109 -41.39 -9.47 -9.90
CA ALA A 109 -40.24 -9.37 -10.80
C ALA A 109 -38.84 -9.78 -10.31
N ALA A 110 -38.55 -11.05 -10.60
CA ALA A 110 -37.22 -11.57 -10.89
C ALA A 110 -36.53 -10.73 -11.98
N GLN A 111 -35.27 -10.35 -11.76
CA GLN A 111 -34.40 -9.89 -12.83
C GLN A 111 -33.28 -10.90 -13.02
N ALA A 112 -33.32 -11.51 -14.20
CA ALA A 112 -32.47 -12.58 -14.63
C ALA A 112 -31.06 -12.08 -15.00
N LYS A 113 -30.09 -12.91 -14.62
CA LYS A 113 -28.84 -13.16 -15.32
C LYS A 113 -29.05 -13.26 -16.84
N PRO A 114 -28.13 -12.70 -17.64
CA PRO A 114 -27.81 -13.31 -18.92
C PRO A 114 -26.37 -13.81 -18.93
N ALA A 115 -26.23 -15.09 -19.25
CA ALA A 115 -24.99 -15.68 -19.74
C ALA A 115 -24.83 -15.37 -21.24
N GLN A 116 -23.57 -15.34 -21.68
CA GLN A 116 -23.05 -15.72 -23.00
C GLN A 116 -23.98 -15.63 -24.23
N SER A 117 -23.53 -14.85 -25.22
CA SER A 117 -23.44 -15.38 -26.59
C SER A 117 -22.36 -14.66 -27.39
N ALA A 118 -21.68 -15.45 -28.21
CA ALA A 118 -20.65 -15.06 -29.13
C ALA A 118 -21.22 -14.28 -30.32
N ALA A 119 -20.47 -13.29 -30.82
CA ALA A 119 -20.51 -12.91 -32.22
C ALA A 119 -19.20 -12.20 -32.62
N LYS A 120 -18.59 -12.73 -33.68
CA LYS A 120 -17.48 -12.16 -34.45
C LYS A 120 -17.64 -10.65 -34.71
N PRO A 121 -16.52 -9.93 -34.79
CA PRO A 121 -16.40 -8.86 -35.77
C PRO A 121 -15.66 -9.38 -37.01
N ALA A 122 -16.32 -9.19 -38.14
CA ALA A 122 -15.79 -9.42 -39.47
C ALA A 122 -14.70 -8.39 -39.81
N THR A 123 -13.67 -8.90 -40.47
CA THR A 123 -12.78 -8.25 -41.46
C THR A 123 -13.36 -7.01 -42.14
N PRO A 124 -12.59 -5.90 -42.22
CA PRO A 124 -12.65 -5.02 -43.37
C PRO A 124 -11.81 -5.60 -44.50
N ALA A 125 -12.49 -5.99 -45.58
CA ALA A 125 -11.86 -6.24 -46.87
C ALA A 125 -11.36 -4.92 -47.45
N LYS A 126 -10.05 -4.82 -47.68
CA LYS A 126 -9.46 -3.84 -48.60
C LYS A 126 -8.66 -4.62 -49.65
N GLN A 127 -9.28 -4.68 -50.83
CA GLN A 127 -8.68 -4.72 -52.16
C GLN A 127 -7.52 -5.70 -52.46
N ALA A 128 -7.82 -6.61 -53.38
CA ALA A 128 -6.91 -7.08 -54.43
C ALA A 128 -6.14 -5.89 -55.04
N GLU A 129 -4.93 -6.01 -55.57
CA GLU A 129 -4.51 -7.01 -56.56
C GLU A 129 -2.99 -6.89 -56.81
N ALA A 130 -2.42 -7.97 -57.34
CA ALA A 130 -1.20 -8.02 -58.15
C ALA A 130 0.17 -7.73 -57.49
N ALA A 131 0.90 -8.80 -57.16
CA ALA A 131 2.17 -9.14 -57.82
C ALA A 131 2.77 -10.45 -57.26
N LYS A 132 2.56 -11.56 -57.98
CA LYS A 132 3.61 -12.57 -58.26
C LYS A 132 4.10 -12.25 -59.68
N PRO A 133 5.38 -12.48 -60.04
CA PRO A 133 6.12 -13.75 -59.92
C PRO A 133 7.47 -13.54 -59.20
N SER A 134 8.23 -14.54 -58.78
CA SER A 134 8.65 -15.73 -59.52
C SER A 134 9.21 -16.81 -58.57
N ALA A 135 9.28 -18.03 -59.09
CA ALA A 135 10.15 -19.12 -58.65
C ALA A 135 11.57 -18.59 -58.30
N GLU A 136 12.32 -19.13 -57.34
CA GLU A 136 12.79 -20.52 -57.29
C GLU A 136 13.55 -20.78 -55.97
N GLU A 137 13.72 -22.07 -55.67
CA GLU A 137 14.75 -22.68 -54.82
C GLU A 137 14.67 -22.55 -53.28
N LYS A 138 14.18 -23.66 -52.72
CA LYS A 138 14.55 -24.17 -51.40
C LYS A 138 16.03 -24.57 -51.40
N PRO A 139 16.81 -24.12 -50.40
CA PRO A 139 17.69 -25.07 -49.73
C PRO A 139 17.54 -25.04 -48.21
N ALA A 140 17.54 -26.26 -47.66
CA ALA A 140 17.85 -26.67 -46.30
C ALA A 140 17.69 -25.66 -45.15
N ALA A 141 16.74 -25.99 -44.26
CA ALA A 141 16.59 -25.42 -42.93
C ALA A 141 17.93 -25.40 -42.16
N ARG A 142 18.62 -24.25 -42.20
CA ARG A 142 19.71 -23.95 -41.29
C ARG A 142 19.08 -23.61 -39.95
N ARG A 143 19.07 -24.57 -39.02
CA ARG A 143 18.65 -24.37 -37.63
C ARG A 143 19.42 -23.17 -37.08
N LYS A 144 18.73 -22.05 -36.86
CA LYS A 144 19.29 -20.90 -36.13
C LYS A 144 19.82 -21.43 -34.80
N PRO A 145 21.07 -21.11 -34.41
CA PRO A 145 21.55 -21.47 -33.08
C PRO A 145 20.60 -20.85 -32.07
N ARG A 146 19.99 -21.70 -31.24
CA ARG A 146 19.13 -21.29 -30.14
C ARG A 146 19.95 -20.35 -29.26
N PRO A 147 19.53 -19.08 -29.04
CA PRO A 147 20.31 -18.19 -28.20
C PRO A 147 20.44 -18.83 -26.81
N PRO A 148 21.62 -18.69 -26.16
CA PRO A 148 21.85 -19.24 -24.84
C PRO A 148 20.74 -18.75 -23.90
N LYS A 149 20.24 -19.65 -23.06
CA LYS A 149 19.16 -19.39 -22.11
C LYS A 149 19.56 -18.18 -21.26
N ALA A 150 18.96 -17.04 -21.55
CA ALA A 150 19.26 -15.80 -20.85
C ALA A 150 19.08 -16.01 -19.35
N VAL A 151 20.16 -15.79 -18.60
CA VAL A 151 20.09 -15.53 -17.16
C VAL A 151 19.07 -14.39 -17.03
N GLY A 152 18.00 -14.61 -16.27
CA GLY A 152 16.87 -13.70 -16.24
C GLY A 152 17.33 -12.26 -15.98
N GLY A 153 17.16 -11.38 -16.96
CA GLY A 153 17.52 -9.98 -16.82
C GLY A 153 16.58 -9.26 -15.85
N ALA A 154 17.08 -8.25 -15.16
CA ALA A 154 16.25 -7.27 -14.46
C ALA A 154 16.34 -5.95 -15.21
N THR A 155 15.19 -5.38 -15.56
CA THR A 155 15.05 -4.05 -16.11
C THR A 155 14.66 -3.11 -14.97
N VAL A 156 15.51 -2.14 -14.71
CA VAL A 156 15.22 -1.03 -13.79
C VAL A 156 14.77 0.16 -14.64
N THR A 157 13.59 0.68 -14.38
CA THR A 157 13.04 1.86 -15.03
C THR A 157 12.99 2.97 -13.99
N LEU A 158 13.66 4.08 -14.27
CA LEU A 158 13.58 5.30 -13.48
C LEU A 158 12.72 6.30 -14.25
N THR A 159 11.76 6.90 -13.56
CA THR A 159 10.87 7.91 -14.10
C THR A 159 11.03 9.17 -13.27
N ALA A 160 11.35 10.28 -13.95
CA ALA A 160 11.28 11.61 -13.38
C ALA A 160 9.92 12.21 -13.74
N ASP A 161 9.14 12.58 -12.74
CA ASP A 161 7.89 13.30 -12.92
C ASP A 161 8.18 14.81 -13.05
N ASP A 162 7.25 15.56 -13.65
CA ASP A 162 7.37 17.01 -13.86
C ASP A 162 7.44 17.81 -12.54
N ASP A 163 6.99 17.22 -11.44
CA ASP A 163 7.06 17.77 -10.08
C ASP A 163 8.44 17.54 -9.40
N GLY A 164 9.39 16.91 -10.09
CA GLY A 164 10.70 16.56 -9.53
C GLY A 164 10.68 15.33 -8.61
N GLN A 165 9.57 14.60 -8.57
CA GLN A 165 9.48 13.29 -7.92
C GLN A 165 10.13 12.24 -8.81
N TRP A 166 10.93 11.35 -8.21
CA TRP A 166 11.52 10.22 -8.92
C TRP A 166 10.87 8.93 -8.47
N SER A 167 10.54 8.07 -9.42
CA SER A 167 10.00 6.74 -9.16
C SER A 167 10.89 5.69 -9.79
N VAL A 168 11.16 4.61 -9.04
CA VAL A 168 11.86 3.43 -9.56
C VAL A 168 10.91 2.25 -9.67
N GLU A 169 10.91 1.60 -10.83
CA GLU A 169 10.26 0.32 -11.08
C GLU A 169 11.33 -0.72 -11.45
N VAL A 170 11.20 -1.93 -10.91
CA VAL A 170 12.08 -3.06 -11.28
C VAL A 170 11.21 -4.19 -11.80
N SER A 171 11.46 -4.61 -13.03
CA SER A 171 10.78 -5.74 -13.66
C SER A 171 11.78 -6.77 -14.16
N THR A 172 11.41 -8.04 -14.08
CA THR A 172 12.14 -9.14 -14.72
C THR A 172 11.24 -9.71 -15.81
N PRO A 173 11.75 -10.42 -16.83
CA PRO A 173 10.92 -10.94 -17.92
C PRO A 173 9.81 -11.89 -17.46
N LYS A 174 9.87 -12.37 -16.21
CA LYS A 174 8.89 -13.29 -15.62
C LYS A 174 7.90 -12.62 -14.66
N LYS A 175 8.22 -11.46 -14.09
CA LYS A 175 7.34 -10.72 -13.16
C LYS A 175 7.89 -9.33 -12.84
N ARG A 176 6.99 -8.39 -12.57
CA ARG A 176 7.31 -7.13 -11.89
C ARG A 176 7.76 -7.43 -10.45
N VAL A 177 8.96 -6.99 -10.09
CA VAL A 177 9.59 -7.24 -8.78
C VAL A 177 9.29 -6.10 -7.81
N LEU A 178 9.36 -4.86 -8.31
CA LEU A 178 9.08 -3.65 -7.54
C LEU A 178 8.02 -2.82 -8.27
N LYS A 179 7.02 -2.33 -7.53
CA LYS A 179 6.06 -1.34 -8.05
C LYS A 179 6.72 0.05 -8.07
N PRO A 180 6.17 1.03 -8.82
CA PRO A 180 6.66 2.40 -8.77
C PRO A 180 6.78 2.87 -7.32
N THR A 181 8.01 3.05 -6.86
CA THR A 181 8.35 3.43 -5.49
C THR A 181 9.04 4.79 -5.55
N PRO A 182 8.54 5.79 -4.80
CA PRO A 182 9.16 7.11 -4.78
C PRO A 182 10.57 7.01 -4.18
N VAL A 183 11.52 7.68 -4.81
CA VAL A 183 12.93 7.71 -4.43
C VAL A 183 13.45 9.14 -4.45
N GLN A 184 14.40 9.42 -3.57
CA GLN A 184 15.02 10.73 -3.48
C GLN A 184 15.90 11.00 -4.71
N ALA A 185 15.77 12.18 -5.31
CA ALA A 185 16.59 12.60 -6.45
C ALA A 185 18.09 12.47 -6.15
N GLY A 186 18.53 12.82 -4.93
CA GLY A 186 19.93 12.65 -4.51
C GLY A 186 20.41 11.19 -4.50
N ALA A 187 19.56 10.24 -4.13
CA ALA A 187 19.88 8.82 -4.20
C ALA A 187 19.97 8.33 -5.66
N VAL A 188 19.13 8.88 -6.54
CA VAL A 188 19.18 8.60 -7.98
C VAL A 188 20.49 9.11 -8.59
N ALA A 189 20.95 10.32 -8.25
CA ALA A 189 22.26 10.83 -8.70
C ALA A 189 23.42 9.94 -8.26
N GLN A 190 23.42 9.51 -6.99
CA GLN A 190 24.44 8.61 -6.46
C GLN A 190 24.43 7.25 -7.16
N ALA A 191 23.24 6.67 -7.38
CA ALA A 191 23.10 5.42 -8.11
C ALA A 191 23.53 5.57 -9.58
N ALA A 192 23.13 6.64 -10.26
CA ALA A 192 23.52 6.92 -11.64
C ALA A 192 25.05 6.99 -11.79
N LYS A 193 25.73 7.69 -10.86
CA LYS A 193 27.19 7.77 -10.82
C LYS A 193 27.86 6.43 -10.53
N ALA A 194 27.25 5.59 -9.70
CA ALA A 194 27.73 4.23 -9.44
C ALA A 194 27.52 3.27 -10.63
N LEU A 195 26.52 3.54 -11.49
CA LEU A 195 26.26 2.77 -12.69
C LEU A 195 27.24 3.13 -13.80
N HIS A 196 27.28 4.41 -14.21
CA HIS A 196 28.14 4.90 -15.28
C HIS A 196 28.12 6.44 -15.37
N ASP A 197 29.25 7.06 -15.74
CA ASP A 197 29.37 8.52 -15.82
C ASP A 197 28.44 9.15 -16.86
N ASP A 198 28.19 8.51 -18.01
CA ASP A 198 27.27 9.07 -19.02
C ASP A 198 25.81 9.08 -18.52
N VAL A 199 25.44 8.11 -17.67
CA VAL A 199 24.11 8.08 -17.05
C VAL A 199 23.99 9.20 -16.02
N ALA A 200 25.05 9.43 -15.23
CA ALA A 200 25.09 10.55 -14.30
C ALA A 200 24.99 11.91 -15.03
N ALA A 201 25.76 12.09 -16.11
CA ALA A 201 25.73 13.30 -16.92
C ALA A 201 24.34 13.57 -17.54
N ALA A 202 23.61 12.53 -17.91
CA ALA A 202 22.24 12.65 -18.42
C ALA A 202 21.22 13.02 -17.33
N VAL A 203 21.41 12.51 -16.10
CA VAL A 203 20.45 12.66 -14.99
C VAL A 203 20.66 13.95 -14.18
N GLU A 204 21.91 14.41 -14.02
CA GLU A 204 22.25 15.62 -13.27
C GLU A 204 21.43 16.87 -13.70
N PRO A 205 21.27 17.21 -14.99
CA PRO A 205 20.47 18.36 -15.39
C PRO A 205 18.98 18.22 -15.02
N LEU A 206 18.42 17.00 -15.01
CA LEU A 206 17.03 16.78 -14.57
C LEU A 206 16.87 17.02 -13.06
N ILE A 207 17.86 16.60 -12.27
CA ILE A 207 17.86 16.81 -10.83
C ILE A 207 18.06 18.28 -10.48
N GLU A 208 18.93 18.99 -11.20
CA GLU A 208 19.14 20.41 -10.95
C GLU A 208 17.90 21.24 -11.35
N ALA A 209 17.26 20.93 -12.48
CA ALA A 209 15.98 21.55 -12.85
C ALA A 209 14.89 21.34 -11.78
N ALA A 210 14.79 20.13 -11.22
CA ALA A 210 13.87 19.84 -10.12
C ALA A 210 14.20 20.65 -8.84
N ARG A 211 15.49 20.83 -8.52
CA ARG A 211 15.93 21.67 -7.39
C ARG A 211 15.58 23.14 -7.60
N GLU A 212 15.77 23.67 -8.81
CA GLU A 212 15.40 25.04 -9.13
C GLU A 212 13.90 25.27 -8.97
N GLN A 213 13.07 24.36 -9.48
CA GLN A 213 11.61 24.41 -9.29
C GLN A 213 11.21 24.40 -7.80
N GLN A 214 11.85 23.55 -7.00
CA GLN A 214 11.63 23.52 -5.55
C GLN A 214 12.03 24.83 -4.87
N ARG A 215 13.15 25.44 -5.27
CA ARG A 215 13.58 26.74 -4.73
C ARG A 215 12.58 27.84 -5.06
N VAL A 216 12.13 27.92 -6.31
CA VAL A 216 11.10 28.88 -6.74
C VAL A 216 9.82 28.71 -5.93
N ARG A 217 9.35 27.47 -5.74
CA ARG A 217 8.16 27.18 -4.93
C ARG A 217 8.34 27.59 -3.48
N VAL A 218 9.50 27.35 -2.89
CA VAL A 218 9.82 27.77 -1.52
C VAL A 218 9.85 29.29 -1.40
N GLU A 219 10.42 30.00 -2.38
CA GLU A 219 10.42 31.47 -2.40
C GLU A 219 9.00 32.05 -2.52
N GLN A 220 8.16 31.46 -3.37
CA GLN A 220 6.75 31.82 -3.48
C GLN A 220 6.00 31.62 -2.16
N LEU A 221 6.12 30.44 -1.55
CA LEU A 221 5.48 30.15 -0.26
C LEU A 221 5.98 31.08 0.86
N ARG A 222 7.27 31.44 0.84
CA ARG A 222 7.83 32.42 1.79
C ARG A 222 7.25 33.81 1.58
N ALA A 223 7.07 34.24 0.34
CA ALA A 223 6.43 35.53 0.04
C ALA A 223 4.96 35.55 0.46
N GLU A 224 4.23 34.46 0.24
CA GLU A 224 2.84 34.29 0.69
C GLU A 224 2.72 34.35 2.22
N LEU A 225 3.61 33.64 2.93
CA LEU A 225 3.66 33.69 4.39
C LEU A 225 3.99 35.11 4.89
N ALA A 226 4.98 35.77 4.30
CA ALA A 226 5.34 37.14 4.68
C ALA A 226 4.17 38.12 4.46
N ALA A 227 3.40 37.97 3.38
CA ALA A 227 2.22 38.78 3.12
C ALA A 227 1.10 38.50 4.14
N ALA A 228 0.88 37.22 4.49
CA ALA A 228 -0.10 36.83 5.50
C ALA A 228 0.27 37.36 6.89
N GLU A 229 1.55 37.27 7.27
CA GLU A 229 2.08 37.81 8.53
C GLU A 229 1.94 39.34 8.60
N ALA A 230 2.21 40.05 7.51
CA ALA A 230 2.02 41.50 7.43
C ALA A 230 0.53 41.88 7.63
N ALA A 231 -0.39 41.20 6.94
CA ALA A 231 -1.82 41.44 7.10
C ALA A 231 -2.31 41.17 8.54
N LEU A 232 -1.76 40.15 9.22
CA LEU A 232 -2.05 39.89 10.62
C LEU A 232 -1.52 40.98 11.55
N ASN A 233 -0.33 41.52 11.28
CA ASN A 233 0.23 42.64 12.04
C ASN A 233 -0.60 43.91 11.88
N ASP A 234 -1.07 44.22 10.67
CA ASP A 234 -1.95 45.37 10.39
C ASP A 234 -3.29 45.27 11.14
N LEU A 235 -3.83 44.06 11.31
CA LEU A 235 -5.04 43.83 12.11
C LEU A 235 -4.79 43.96 13.63
N ARG A 236 -3.53 43.83 14.05
CA ARG A 236 -3.14 43.90 15.46
C ARG A 236 -2.73 45.31 15.89
N SER A 237 -2.33 46.17 14.95
CA SER A 237 -2.01 47.59 15.18
C SER A 237 -3.27 48.44 15.32
#